data_AF-A0A2D6G805-F1
#
_entry.id   AF-A0A2D6G805-F1
#
_cell.length_a   1.000
_cell.length_b   1.000
_cell.length_c   1.000
_cell.angle_alpha   90.00
_cell.angle_beta   90.00
_cell.angle_gamma   90.00
#
_symmetry.space_group_name_H-M   'P 1'
#
loop_
_entity.id
_entity.type
_entity.pdbx_description
1 polymer ?
#
loop_
_entity_poly.entity_id
_entity_poly.type
_entity_poly.pdbx_seq_one_letter_code
_entity_poly.pdbx_strand_id
1 'polypeptide(L)'
;MLISDKLLNFRHDTEEDKEIKERAFKTYERKKNLPIRERFNDEINELMDLQQYLVDRFFLDDIRITFKDVNCGRANYRTRGITMPIWIFDHSTEYAWAYMIHEVVHYILFDNKIFDGHGEGFKLQETALLNELGLKPKYAKAYVHQLTSSYDNGIEYYKRGR
;
A
#
# COMPACT_ATOMS: atom_id res chain seq x y z
N MET A 1 24.47 3.42 -47.09
CA MET A 1 24.66 3.61 -45.64
C MET A 1 23.45 2.99 -44.96
N LEU A 2 23.48 1.66 -44.79
CA LEU A 2 23.67 0.94 -43.53
C LEU A 2 22.51 1.11 -42.54
N ILE A 3 21.66 0.09 -42.55
CA ILE A 3 20.72 -0.28 -41.50
C ILE A 3 21.54 -0.59 -40.23
N SER A 4 21.08 -0.11 -39.08
CA SER A 4 21.53 -0.51 -37.74
C SER A 4 20.23 -0.66 -36.92
N ASP A 5 19.58 -1.82 -36.85
CA ASP A 5 19.99 -3.10 -36.25
C ASP A 5 20.45 -3.02 -34.79
N LYS A 6 19.85 -2.10 -34.01
CA LYS A 6 19.83 -2.21 -32.54
C LYS A 6 18.42 -2.16 -31.96
N LEU A 7 17.75 -3.30 -32.14
CA LEU A 7 17.14 -4.10 -31.06
C LEU A 7 15.88 -3.55 -30.38
N LEU A 8 14.81 -3.43 -31.16
CA LEU A 8 13.49 -3.91 -30.73
C LEU A 8 13.55 -5.44 -30.67
N ASN A 9 13.98 -5.99 -29.53
CA ASN A 9 13.83 -7.42 -29.24
C ASN A 9 12.35 -7.74 -29.02
N PHE A 10 11.59 -7.89 -30.10
CA PHE A 10 10.39 -8.73 -30.09
C PHE A 10 10.86 -10.17 -29.92
N ARG A 11 11.08 -10.60 -28.68
CA ARG A 11 11.11 -12.04 -28.38
C ARG A 11 9.70 -12.55 -28.66
N HIS A 12 9.57 -13.38 -29.69
CA HIS A 12 8.40 -14.24 -29.81
C HIS A 12 8.38 -15.12 -28.57
N ASP A 13 7.31 -15.03 -27.77
CA ASP A 13 7.09 -15.91 -26.63
C ASP A 13 7.22 -17.36 -27.09
N THR A 14 8.08 -18.13 -26.42
CA THR A 14 8.17 -19.57 -26.65
C THR A 14 6.86 -20.24 -26.21
N GLU A 15 6.59 -21.47 -26.67
CA GLU A 15 5.43 -22.23 -26.17
C GLU A 15 5.51 -22.44 -24.64
N GLU A 16 6.72 -22.57 -24.10
CA GLU A 16 6.97 -22.64 -22.66
C GLU A 16 6.60 -21.33 -21.94
N ASP A 17 6.94 -20.16 -22.52
CA ASP A 17 6.54 -18.85 -21.99
C ASP A 17 5.01 -18.67 -21.98
N LYS A 18 4.32 -19.19 -23.00
CA LYS A 18 2.85 -19.16 -23.07
C LYS A 18 2.22 -20.05 -22.00
N GLU A 19 2.74 -21.26 -21.79
CA GLU A 19 2.25 -22.16 -20.73
C GLU A 19 2.47 -21.58 -19.33
N ILE A 20 3.61 -20.94 -19.08
CA ILE A 20 3.90 -20.26 -17.80
C ILE A 20 2.93 -19.09 -17.59
N LYS A 21 2.71 -18.25 -18.62
CA LYS A 21 1.76 -17.14 -18.58
C LYS A 21 0.33 -17.63 -18.34
N GLU A 22 -0.10 -18.70 -19.02
CA GLU A 22 -1.43 -19.27 -18.85
C GLU A 22 -1.63 -19.89 -17.46
N ARG A 23 -0.62 -20.57 -16.93
CA ARG A 23 -0.65 -21.14 -15.57
C ARG A 23 -0.69 -20.05 -14.50
N ALA A 24 0.10 -18.98 -14.68
CA ALA A 24 0.07 -17.80 -13.81
C ALA A 24 -1.29 -17.10 -13.87
N PHE A 25 -1.86 -16.92 -15.06
CA PHE A 25 -3.16 -16.31 -15.26
C PHE A 25 -4.31 -17.13 -14.63
N LYS A 26 -4.34 -18.45 -14.84
CA LYS A 26 -5.32 -19.34 -14.18
C LYS A 26 -5.21 -19.30 -12.66
N THR A 27 -3.98 -19.22 -12.14
CA THR A 27 -3.74 -19.08 -10.69
C THR A 27 -4.26 -17.74 -10.17
N TYR A 28 -4.03 -16.65 -10.90
CA TYR A 28 -4.54 -15.32 -10.59
C TYR A 28 -6.08 -15.29 -10.57
N GLU A 29 -6.74 -15.78 -11.62
CA GLU A 29 -8.21 -15.85 -11.71
C GLU A 29 -8.82 -16.71 -10.59
N ARG A 30 -8.15 -17.80 -10.21
CA ARG A 30 -8.59 -18.66 -9.11
C ARG A 30 -8.47 -17.97 -7.76
N LYS A 31 -7.37 -17.24 -7.52
CA LYS A 31 -7.17 -16.46 -6.29
C LYS A 31 -8.11 -15.27 -6.21
N LYS A 32 -8.45 -14.63 -7.32
CA LYS A 32 -9.34 -13.45 -7.37
C LYS A 32 -10.71 -13.69 -6.73
N ASN A 33 -11.22 -14.92 -6.81
CA ASN A 33 -12.53 -15.33 -6.29
C ASN A 33 -12.49 -15.86 -4.85
N LEU A 34 -11.32 -15.95 -4.21
CA LEU A 34 -11.22 -16.34 -2.80
C LEU A 34 -11.62 -15.16 -1.89
N PRO A 35 -12.14 -15.45 -0.67
CA PRO A 35 -12.31 -14.43 0.35
C PRO A 35 -11.01 -13.65 0.58
N ILE A 36 -11.10 -12.34 0.78
CA ILE A 36 -9.94 -11.43 0.96
C ILE A 36 -8.95 -11.98 2.01
N ARG A 37 -9.48 -12.52 3.12
CA ARG A 37 -8.68 -13.08 4.20
C ARG A 37 -7.88 -14.31 3.79
N GLU A 38 -8.35 -15.09 2.83
CA GLU A 38 -7.59 -16.24 2.29
C GLU A 38 -6.59 -15.81 1.23
N ARG A 39 -6.84 -14.67 0.55
CA ARG A 39 -5.93 -14.13 -0.48
C ARG A 39 -4.70 -13.47 0.10
N PHE A 40 -4.86 -12.76 1.21
CA PHE A 40 -3.86 -11.88 1.81
C PHE A 40 -3.69 -12.16 3.31
N ASN A 41 -3.77 -13.42 3.72
CA ASN A 41 -3.80 -13.78 5.14
C ASN A 41 -2.58 -13.22 5.90
N ASP A 42 -1.40 -13.37 5.32
CA ASP A 42 -0.15 -13.03 5.97
C ASP A 42 0.01 -11.50 6.01
N GLU A 43 -0.26 -10.82 4.91
CA GLU A 43 -0.24 -9.36 4.82
C GLU A 43 -1.27 -8.70 5.75
N ILE A 44 -2.45 -9.31 5.91
CA ILE A 44 -3.46 -8.86 6.86
C ILE A 44 -2.96 -9.04 8.30
N ASN A 45 -2.38 -10.20 8.64
CA ASN A 45 -1.89 -10.44 10.00
C ASN A 45 -0.77 -9.45 10.35
N GLU A 46 0.18 -9.21 9.43
CA GLU A 46 1.24 -8.22 9.62
C GLU A 46 0.69 -6.79 9.81
N LEU A 47 -0.36 -6.41 9.05
CA LEU A 47 -1.03 -5.13 9.24
C LEU A 47 -1.74 -5.00 10.59
N MET A 48 -2.36 -6.08 11.05
CA MET A 48 -3.02 -6.10 12.37
C MET A 48 -1.98 -5.98 13.49
N ASP A 49 -0.84 -6.67 13.36
CA ASP A 49 0.28 -6.56 14.31
C ASP A 49 0.86 -5.14 14.34
N LEU A 50 1.04 -4.51 13.16
CA LEU A 50 1.45 -3.11 13.06
C LEU A 50 0.44 -2.17 13.71
N GLN A 51 -0.86 -2.37 13.47
CA GLN A 51 -1.90 -1.55 14.09
C GLN A 51 -1.89 -1.70 15.62
N GLN A 52 -1.76 -2.92 16.13
CA GLN A 52 -1.70 -3.16 17.57
C GLN A 52 -0.48 -2.48 18.18
N TYR A 53 0.70 -2.61 17.55
CA TYR A 53 1.92 -1.92 17.96
C TYR A 53 1.72 -0.41 18.05
N LEU A 54 1.08 0.22 17.05
CA LEU A 54 0.84 1.66 17.06
C LEU A 54 -0.18 2.06 18.13
N VAL A 55 -1.24 1.29 18.32
CA VAL A 55 -2.24 1.52 19.37
C VAL A 55 -1.58 1.49 20.75
N ASP A 56 -0.76 0.48 21.02
CA ASP A 56 -0.07 0.33 22.30
C ASP A 56 0.95 1.45 22.52
N ARG A 57 1.74 1.77 21.49
CA ARG A 57 2.77 2.82 21.56
C ARG A 57 2.20 4.20 21.89
N PHE A 58 1.05 4.53 21.32
CA PHE A 58 0.43 5.85 21.45
C PHE A 58 -0.71 5.88 22.47
N PHE A 59 -0.94 4.79 23.20
CA PHE A 59 -2.03 4.64 24.17
C PHE A 59 -3.39 5.01 23.57
N LEU A 60 -3.63 4.60 22.33
CA LEU A 60 -4.89 4.85 21.64
C LEU A 60 -5.94 3.87 22.15
N ASP A 61 -7.21 4.28 22.09
CA ASP A 61 -8.30 3.30 22.19
C ASP A 61 -8.27 2.33 21.00
N ASP A 62 -8.83 1.14 21.18
CA ASP A 62 -8.91 0.09 20.17
C ASP A 62 -9.45 0.60 18.81
N ILE A 63 -8.74 0.27 17.73
CA ILE A 63 -9.03 0.71 16.36
C ILE A 63 -9.42 -0.50 15.53
N ARG A 64 -10.64 -0.49 14.98
CA ARG A 64 -11.17 -1.59 14.17
C ARG A 64 -10.82 -1.40 12.70
N ILE A 65 -10.15 -2.37 12.10
CA ILE A 65 -9.84 -2.36 10.67
C ILE A 65 -10.89 -3.15 9.88
N THR A 66 -11.31 -2.61 8.74
CA THR A 66 -12.14 -3.34 7.76
C THR A 66 -11.58 -3.14 6.36
N PHE A 67 -11.37 -4.24 5.64
CA PHE A 67 -10.92 -4.21 4.24
C PHE A 67 -12.12 -4.19 3.30
N LYS A 68 -12.18 -3.22 2.38
CA LYS A 68 -13.28 -3.06 1.41
C LYS A 68 -12.78 -2.73 0.03
N ASP A 69 -13.59 -3.04 -0.98
CA ASP A 69 -13.35 -2.59 -2.35
C ASP A 69 -13.83 -1.13 -2.49
N VAL A 70 -12.92 -0.20 -2.22
CA VAL A 70 -13.17 1.25 -2.19
C VAL A 70 -12.00 1.99 -2.82
N ASN A 71 -12.24 3.19 -3.35
CA ASN A 71 -11.20 3.98 -4.02
C ASN A 71 -10.15 4.56 -3.05
N CYS A 72 -10.51 4.75 -1.78
CA CYS A 72 -9.61 5.29 -0.77
C CYS A 72 -9.98 4.78 0.63
N GLY A 73 -8.99 4.79 1.51
CA GLY A 73 -9.19 4.53 2.93
C GLY A 73 -9.82 5.70 3.66
N ARG A 74 -10.26 5.44 4.88
CA ARG A 74 -10.85 6.44 5.76
C ARG A 74 -10.76 6.04 7.22
N ALA A 75 -10.39 7.00 8.06
CA ALA A 75 -10.58 6.97 9.50
C ALA A 75 -11.98 7.49 9.88
N ASN A 76 -12.72 6.72 10.67
CA ASN A 76 -13.98 7.13 11.28
C ASN A 76 -13.79 7.32 12.79
N TYR A 77 -13.57 8.57 13.19
CA TYR A 77 -13.32 8.97 14.57
C TYR A 77 -14.43 8.54 15.55
N ARG A 78 -15.70 8.52 15.11
CA ARG A 78 -16.83 8.18 15.98
C ARG A 78 -16.86 6.71 16.36
N THR A 79 -16.52 5.83 15.42
CA THR A 79 -16.56 4.37 15.63
C THR A 79 -15.19 3.76 15.87
N ARG A 80 -14.14 4.58 15.90
CA ARG A 80 -12.73 4.18 15.87
C ARG A 80 -12.46 3.10 14.83
N GLY A 81 -12.98 3.32 13.63
CA GLY A 81 -12.88 2.37 12.52
C GLY A 81 -12.00 2.88 11.39
N ILE A 82 -11.07 2.07 10.90
CA ILE A 82 -10.34 2.31 9.65
C ILE A 82 -10.96 1.44 8.56
N THR A 83 -11.38 2.05 7.45
CA THR A 83 -11.64 1.30 6.21
C THR A 83 -10.38 1.32 5.37
N MET A 84 -9.79 0.17 5.11
CA MET A 84 -8.63 0.01 4.22
C MET A 84 -9.10 -0.47 2.84
N PRO A 85 -8.60 0.09 1.73
CA PRO A 85 -8.85 -0.46 0.41
C PRO A 85 -8.19 -1.83 0.24
N ILE A 86 -8.82 -2.78 -0.44
CA ILE A 86 -8.20 -4.09 -0.72
C ILE A 86 -7.06 -3.96 -1.73
N TRP A 87 -7.14 -3.00 -2.65
CA TRP A 87 -6.13 -2.81 -3.69
C TRP A 87 -4.75 -2.43 -3.14
N ILE A 88 -4.63 -2.03 -1.85
CA ILE A 88 -3.33 -1.78 -1.23
C ILE A 88 -2.43 -3.03 -1.25
N PHE A 89 -3.03 -4.22 -1.20
CA PHE A 89 -2.30 -5.49 -1.22
C PHE A 89 -1.81 -5.87 -2.62
N ASP A 90 -2.34 -5.23 -3.67
CA ASP A 90 -1.85 -5.44 -5.04
C ASP A 90 -0.53 -4.68 -5.30
N HIS A 91 -0.06 -3.88 -4.33
CA HIS A 91 1.22 -3.17 -4.37
C HIS A 91 2.32 -3.95 -3.64
N SER A 92 2.52 -3.67 -2.36
CA SER A 92 3.49 -4.34 -1.50
C SER A 92 3.03 -4.30 -0.04
N THR A 93 3.64 -5.11 0.81
CA THR A 93 3.36 -5.12 2.24
C THR A 93 3.74 -3.78 2.88
N GLU A 94 4.91 -3.24 2.52
CA GLU A 94 5.40 -1.95 3.00
C GLU A 94 4.48 -0.80 2.59
N TYR A 95 3.89 -0.91 1.39
CA TYR A 95 2.90 0.04 0.92
C TYR A 95 1.65 0.02 1.82
N ALA A 96 1.14 -1.17 2.12
CA ALA A 96 0.00 -1.32 3.01
C ALA A 96 0.31 -0.80 4.43
N TRP A 97 1.54 -1.03 4.92
CA TRP A 97 2.01 -0.51 6.21
C TRP A 97 2.03 1.02 6.24
N ALA A 98 2.59 1.65 5.21
CA ALA A 98 2.58 3.11 5.10
C ALA A 98 1.14 3.66 5.07
N TYR A 99 0.22 2.97 4.40
CA TYR A 99 -1.20 3.32 4.39
C TYR A 99 -1.83 3.17 5.78
N MET A 100 -1.50 2.13 6.54
CA MET A 100 -1.98 1.96 7.91
C MET A 100 -1.49 3.09 8.82
N ILE A 101 -0.20 3.42 8.74
CA ILE A 101 0.40 4.52 9.49
C ILE A 101 -0.34 5.82 9.19
N HIS A 102 -0.61 6.10 7.91
CA HIS A 102 -1.38 7.27 7.51
C HIS A 102 -2.73 7.37 8.24
N GLU A 103 -3.50 6.28 8.23
CA GLU A 103 -4.82 6.25 8.87
C GLU A 103 -4.74 6.32 10.40
N VAL A 104 -3.70 5.73 11.02
CA VAL A 104 -3.49 5.80 12.48
C VAL A 104 -3.02 7.18 12.92
N VAL A 105 -2.23 7.89 12.13
CA VAL A 105 -1.80 9.27 12.45
C VAL A 105 -3.00 10.20 12.64
N HIS A 106 -4.08 10.02 11.86
CA HIS A 106 -5.34 10.75 12.09
C HIS A 106 -5.86 10.56 13.52
N TYR A 107 -5.78 9.36 14.09
CA TYR A 107 -6.20 9.09 15.47
C TYR A 107 -5.23 9.67 16.50
N ILE A 108 -3.92 9.56 16.25
CA ILE A 108 -2.91 10.14 17.14
C ILE A 108 -3.16 11.65 17.30
N LEU A 109 -3.34 12.37 16.20
CA LEU A 109 -3.60 13.81 16.26
C LEU A 109 -4.96 14.12 16.88
N PHE A 110 -5.99 13.37 16.51
CA PHE A 110 -7.35 13.54 17.05
C PHE A 110 -7.40 13.39 18.58
N ASP A 111 -6.81 12.33 19.13
CA ASP A 111 -6.79 12.09 20.58
C ASP A 111 -5.95 13.15 21.34
N ASN A 112 -4.93 13.71 20.68
CA ASN A 112 -4.16 14.85 21.18
C ASN A 112 -4.84 16.21 20.98
N LYS A 113 -6.09 16.24 20.48
CA LYS A 113 -6.88 17.46 20.20
C LYS A 113 -6.21 18.38 19.16
N ILE A 114 -5.43 17.80 18.26
CA ILE A 114 -4.80 18.49 17.12
C ILE A 114 -5.66 18.21 15.88
N PHE A 115 -6.38 19.23 15.42
CA PHE A 115 -7.21 19.14 14.23
C PHE A 115 -6.45 19.64 13.01
N ASP A 116 -5.43 18.88 12.65
CA ASP A 116 -4.58 19.17 11.51
C ASP A 116 -4.75 18.05 10.48
N GLY A 117 -5.64 18.23 9.51
CA GLY A 117 -6.02 17.18 8.55
C GLY A 117 -4.80 16.52 7.89
N HIS A 118 -4.19 17.19 6.93
CA HIS A 118 -2.91 16.76 6.32
C HIS A 118 -1.88 17.89 6.34
N GLY A 119 -1.93 18.76 7.35
CA GLY A 119 -1.00 19.87 7.50
C GLY A 119 0.34 19.43 8.11
N GLU A 120 1.00 20.36 8.78
CA GLU A 120 2.39 20.19 9.22
C GLU A 120 2.53 19.17 10.35
N GLY A 121 1.65 19.20 11.35
CA GLY A 121 1.66 18.25 12.46
C GLY A 121 1.42 16.82 11.99
N PHE A 122 0.52 16.64 11.01
CA PHE A 122 0.31 15.35 10.35
C PHE A 122 1.56 14.85 9.68
N LYS A 123 2.17 15.66 8.80
CA LYS A 123 3.36 15.26 8.04
C LYS A 123 4.55 14.95 8.94
N LEU A 124 4.73 15.70 10.02
CA LEU A 124 5.79 15.47 11.00
C LEU A 124 5.61 14.11 11.70
N GLN A 125 4.41 13.84 12.20
CA GLN A 125 4.11 12.58 12.90
C GLN A 125 4.20 11.37 11.95
N GLU A 126 3.66 11.48 10.75
CA GLU A 126 3.71 10.44 9.72
C GLU A 126 5.16 10.17 9.29
N THR A 127 5.93 11.20 9.00
CA THR A 127 7.34 11.05 8.60
C THR A 127 8.18 10.45 9.71
N ALA A 128 7.94 10.82 10.97
CA ALA A 128 8.64 10.25 12.12
C ALA A 128 8.41 8.73 12.22
N LEU A 129 7.15 8.28 12.11
CA LEU A 129 6.80 6.86 12.18
C LEU A 129 7.33 6.06 10.99
N LEU A 130 7.22 6.61 9.78
CA LEU A 130 7.77 5.96 8.59
C LEU A 130 9.28 5.76 8.74
N ASN A 131 10.01 6.81 9.14
CA ASN A 131 11.46 6.71 9.34
C ASN A 131 11.85 5.71 10.43
N GLU A 132 11.09 5.63 11.53
CA GLU A 132 11.31 4.65 12.60
C GLU A 132 11.23 3.20 12.10
N LEU A 133 10.30 2.93 11.18
CA LEU A 133 10.12 1.61 10.57
C LEU A 133 11.00 1.36 9.35
N GLY A 134 11.97 2.26 9.08
CA GLY A 134 12.83 2.17 7.90
C GLY A 134 12.10 2.43 6.57
N LEU A 135 10.86 2.94 6.63
CA LEU A 135 10.05 3.29 5.48
C LEU A 135 10.35 4.75 5.08
N LYS A 136 10.37 5.03 3.78
CA LYS A 136 10.59 6.39 3.28
C LYS A 136 9.31 6.95 2.67
N PRO A 137 8.79 8.09 3.16
CA PRO A 137 7.67 8.74 2.51
C PRO A 137 8.09 9.29 1.14
N LYS A 138 7.38 8.91 0.08
CA LYS A 138 7.49 9.59 -1.22
C LYS A 138 6.14 10.18 -1.61
N TYR A 139 5.93 11.43 -1.18
CA TYR A 139 4.75 12.22 -1.48
C TYR A 139 4.65 12.53 -2.99
N ALA A 140 4.00 11.67 -3.77
CA ALA A 140 3.30 12.12 -4.98
C ALA A 140 1.89 12.58 -4.57
N LYS A 141 1.09 13.17 -5.48
CA LYS A 141 -0.30 13.65 -5.23
C LYS A 141 -1.29 12.59 -4.65
N ALA A 142 -0.81 11.41 -4.28
CA ALA A 142 -1.50 10.29 -3.65
C ALA A 142 -1.89 10.48 -2.17
N TYR A 143 -1.77 11.69 -1.61
CA TYR A 143 -2.62 12.09 -0.48
C TYR A 143 -4.05 12.42 -0.95
N VAL A 144 -4.30 12.40 -2.27
CA VAL A 144 -5.64 12.44 -2.86
C VAL A 144 -5.88 11.38 -3.95
N HIS A 145 -4.93 10.93 -4.80
CA HIS A 145 -5.21 9.83 -5.76
C HIS A 145 -3.97 9.00 -6.17
N GLN A 146 -4.03 7.66 -6.02
CA GLN A 146 -3.25 6.61 -6.71
C GLN A 146 -1.75 6.52 -6.41
N LEU A 147 -1.34 5.39 -5.84
CA LEU A 147 0.07 5.00 -5.81
C LEU A 147 0.38 4.06 -6.99
N THR A 148 1.55 4.25 -7.59
CA THR A 148 2.09 3.38 -8.65
C THR A 148 3.58 3.20 -8.45
N SER A 149 4.05 1.97 -8.31
CA SER A 149 5.47 1.63 -8.17
C SER A 149 6.24 1.73 -9.49
N SER A 150 7.55 1.96 -9.39
CA SER A 150 8.56 1.65 -10.41
C SER A 150 9.86 1.22 -9.71
N TYR A 151 10.87 0.74 -10.42
CA TYR A 151 12.12 0.25 -9.82
C TYR A 151 13.34 0.91 -10.48
N ASP A 152 14.39 1.21 -9.70
CA ASP A 152 15.68 1.72 -10.18
C ASP A 152 16.82 1.07 -9.35
N ASN A 153 17.75 0.33 -9.96
CA ASN A 153 18.82 -0.38 -9.24
C ASN A 153 18.37 -1.33 -8.10
N GLY A 154 17.23 -2.03 -8.25
CA GLY A 154 16.72 -2.97 -7.23
C GLY A 154 16.11 -2.32 -5.98
N ILE A 155 16.04 -0.99 -5.97
CA ILE A 155 15.28 -0.20 -5.01
C ILE A 155 13.98 0.22 -5.73
N GLU A 156 12.86 0.30 -5.01
CA GLU A 156 11.58 0.70 -5.59
C GLU A 156 11.44 2.24 -5.56
N TYR A 157 11.16 2.85 -6.70
CA TYR A 157 11.00 4.29 -6.93
C TYR A 157 9.64 4.54 -7.55
N TYR A 158 8.91 5.56 -7.13
CA TYR A 158 7.62 5.87 -7.73
C TYR A 158 7.80 7.02 -8.75
N LYS A 159 7.26 6.91 -10.00
CA LYS A 159 7.43 7.91 -11.08
C LYS A 159 6.09 8.31 -11.73
N ARG A 160 6.02 9.55 -12.23
CA ARG A 160 4.86 10.20 -12.88
C ARG A 160 4.40 9.49 -14.16
N GLY A 161 3.16 8.97 -14.18
CA GLY A 161 2.39 8.74 -15.41
C GLY A 161 1.85 10.08 -15.95
N ARG A 162 1.86 10.27 -17.28
CA ARG A 162 1.47 11.53 -17.93
C ARG A 162 -0.02 11.83 -17.77
#